data_AF-A0A8J4SUS6-F1
#
_entry.id   AF-A0A8J4SUS6-F1
#
_cell.length_a   1.000
_cell.length_b   1.000
_cell.length_c   1.000
_cell.angle_alpha   90.00
_cell.angle_beta   90.00
_cell.angle_gamma   90.00
#
_symmetry.space_group_name_H-M   'P 1'
#
loop_
_entity.id
_entity.type
_entity.pdbx_description
1 polymer ?
#
loop_
_entity_poly.entity_id
_entity_poly.type
_entity_poly.pdbx_seq_one_letter_code
_entity_poly.pdbx_strand_id
1 'polypeptide(L)'
;MFAHELEHSGGYTPHDANAVARKLLPDILSYNPREPVRYAHNGRTLTDDVVDVFLSMYTNGKVTEDKVGPHSDLLDGFPYLGPPHGFTPKGIKENL
;
A
#
# COMPACT_ATOMS: atom_id res chain seq x y z
N MET A 1 10.21 -13.86 -14.22
CA MET A 1 9.21 -14.65 -13.47
C MET A 1 7.90 -13.89 -13.33
N PHE A 2 7.86 -12.68 -12.74
CA PHE A 2 6.61 -11.92 -12.58
C PHE A 2 5.88 -11.53 -13.88
N ALA A 3 6.59 -11.24 -14.97
CA ALA A 3 5.94 -10.92 -16.24
C ALA A 3 5.06 -12.07 -16.77
N HIS A 4 5.54 -13.32 -16.68
CA HIS A 4 4.77 -14.50 -17.07
C HIS A 4 3.46 -14.62 -16.27
N GLU A 5 3.52 -14.40 -14.96
CA GLU A 5 2.33 -14.46 -14.10
C GLU A 5 1.32 -13.36 -14.41
N LEU A 6 1.79 -12.16 -14.78
CA LEU A 6 0.94 -11.06 -15.20
C LEU A 6 0.23 -11.37 -16.53
N GLU A 7 0.91 -12.01 -17.47
CA GLU A 7 0.26 -12.50 -18.71
C GLU A 7 -0.84 -13.53 -18.37
N HIS A 8 -0.52 -14.53 -17.54
CA HIS A 8 -1.41 -15.63 -17.24
C HIS A 8 -2.61 -15.24 -16.36
N SER A 9 -2.36 -14.53 -15.26
CA SER A 9 -3.38 -14.18 -14.26
C SER A 9 -4.04 -12.83 -14.55
N GLY A 10 -3.24 -11.84 -14.94
CA GLY A 10 -3.71 -10.47 -15.21
C GLY A 10 -4.33 -10.32 -16.61
N GLY A 11 -3.91 -11.15 -17.57
CA GLY A 11 -4.30 -11.02 -18.98
C GLY A 11 -3.57 -9.89 -19.69
N TYR A 12 -2.35 -9.56 -19.24
CA TYR A 12 -1.51 -8.57 -19.89
C TYR A 12 -0.91 -9.11 -21.20
N THR A 13 -0.60 -8.20 -22.13
CA THR A 13 0.30 -8.54 -23.24
C THR A 13 1.72 -8.75 -22.70
N PRO A 14 2.60 -9.50 -23.40
CA PRO A 14 3.99 -9.66 -22.95
C PRO A 14 4.73 -8.34 -22.76
N HIS A 15 4.43 -7.33 -23.59
CA HIS A 15 5.05 -6.00 -23.47
C HIS A 15 4.59 -5.30 -22.18
N ASP A 16 3.28 -5.26 -21.94
CA ASP A 16 2.70 -4.59 -20.78
C ASP A 16 3.05 -5.31 -19.49
N ALA A 17 3.06 -6.64 -19.50
CA ALA A 17 3.46 -7.47 -18.36
C ALA A 17 4.88 -7.15 -17.90
N ASN A 18 5.82 -6.99 -18.85
CA ASN A 18 7.18 -6.57 -18.52
C ASN A 18 7.23 -5.13 -17.96
N ALA A 19 6.42 -4.22 -18.49
CA ALA A 19 6.35 -2.84 -18.00
C ALA A 19 5.76 -2.76 -16.57
N VAL A 20 4.73 -3.54 -16.28
CA VAL A 20 4.09 -3.62 -14.96
C VAL A 20 5.00 -4.35 -13.96
N ALA A 21 5.64 -5.46 -14.35
CA ALA A 21 6.56 -6.19 -13.47
C ALA A 21 7.69 -5.30 -12.92
N ARG A 22 8.22 -4.39 -13.75
CA ARG A 22 9.24 -3.41 -13.31
C ARG A 22 8.74 -2.41 -12.26
N LYS A 23 7.42 -2.17 -12.20
CA LYS A 23 6.81 -1.27 -11.21
C LYS A 23 6.43 -1.98 -9.91
N LEU A 24 6.05 -3.25 -10.00
CA LEU A 24 5.62 -4.06 -8.85
C LEU A 24 6.76 -4.39 -7.89
N LEU A 25 7.97 -4.59 -8.41
CA LEU A 25 9.13 -5.01 -7.62
C LEU A 25 10.32 -4.09 -7.87
N PRO A 26 10.23 -2.81 -7.49
CA PRO A 26 11.38 -1.96 -7.52
C PRO A 26 12.31 -2.41 -6.39
N ASP A 27 13.51 -2.87 -6.73
CA ASP A 27 14.58 -3.11 -5.74
C ASP A 27 14.90 -1.83 -4.95
N ILE A 28 14.62 -0.67 -5.54
CA ILE A 28 14.86 0.66 -4.98
C ILE A 28 13.59 1.51 -5.11
N LEU A 29 13.04 1.95 -3.98
CA LEU A 29 12.01 2.99 -3.96
C LEU A 29 12.65 4.36 -4.16
N SER A 30 12.41 4.95 -5.34
CA SER A 30 12.91 6.28 -5.66
C SER A 30 12.15 7.35 -4.88
N TYR A 31 12.88 8.37 -4.43
CA TYR A 31 12.34 9.47 -3.63
C TYR A 31 12.85 10.82 -4.14
N ASN A 32 11.92 11.69 -4.54
CA ASN A 32 12.12 13.09 -4.85
C ASN A 32 11.57 13.96 -3.70
N PRO A 33 12.42 14.69 -2.96
CA PRO A 33 11.98 15.53 -1.84
C PRO A 33 11.17 16.76 -2.26
N ARG A 34 11.04 17.04 -3.57
CA ARG A 34 10.22 18.14 -4.10
C ARG A 34 8.80 17.74 -4.47
N GLU A 35 8.47 16.45 -4.37
CA GLU A 35 7.16 15.91 -4.69
C GLU A 35 6.52 15.30 -3.44
N PRO A 36 5.17 15.24 -3.37
CA PRO A 36 4.48 14.54 -2.30
C PRO A 36 4.89 13.07 -2.24
N VAL A 37 5.07 12.52 -1.02
CA VAL A 37 5.40 11.11 -0.82
C VAL A 37 4.15 10.26 -1.08
N ARG A 38 4.24 9.28 -1.99
CA ARG A 38 3.14 8.37 -2.31
C ARG A 38 3.61 7.19 -3.15
N TYR A 39 3.28 5.97 -2.74
CA TYR A 39 3.51 4.76 -3.53
C TYR A 39 2.61 4.73 -4.79
N ALA A 40 3.07 4.26 -5.95
CA ALA A 40 4.42 3.78 -6.30
C ALA A 40 5.30 4.87 -6.93
N HIS A 41 4.87 6.14 -6.89
CA HIS A 41 5.48 7.22 -7.67
C HIS A 41 6.65 7.89 -6.96
N ASN A 42 6.57 8.06 -5.65
CA ASN A 42 7.55 8.80 -4.87
C ASN A 42 7.65 8.25 -3.44
N GLY A 43 8.47 7.21 -3.25
CA GLY A 43 8.59 6.51 -1.99
C GLY A 43 7.33 5.75 -1.58
N ARG A 44 7.06 5.71 -0.27
CA ARG A 44 5.90 5.09 0.36
C ARG A 44 5.60 5.78 1.69
N THR A 45 4.36 6.17 1.92
CA THR A 45 3.86 6.65 3.22
C THR A 45 3.43 5.46 4.09
N LEU A 46 3.31 5.68 5.40
CA LEU A 46 2.81 4.64 6.32
C LEU A 46 1.34 4.29 6.06
N THR A 47 0.58 5.23 5.49
CA THR A 47 -0.86 5.11 5.21
C THR A 47 -1.15 4.76 3.75
N ASP A 48 -0.12 4.51 2.93
CA ASP A 48 -0.34 4.02 1.57
C ASP A 48 -0.86 2.58 1.61
N ASP A 49 -2.02 2.36 0.99
CA ASP A 49 -2.56 1.03 0.76
C ASP A 49 -1.88 0.35 -0.43
N VAL A 50 -0.72 -0.25 -0.15
CA VAL A 50 0.12 -0.88 -1.18
C VAL A 50 -0.54 -2.16 -1.70
N VAL A 51 -1.38 -2.83 -0.91
CA VAL A 51 -2.02 -4.08 -1.34
C VAL A 51 -3.07 -3.78 -2.41
N ASP A 52 -3.86 -2.72 -2.25
CA ASP A 52 -4.79 -2.26 -3.27
C ASP A 52 -4.09 -1.91 -4.59
N VAL A 53 -2.98 -1.15 -4.50
CA VAL A 53 -2.17 -0.81 -5.68
C VAL A 53 -1.60 -2.07 -6.34
N PHE A 54 -1.05 -2.99 -5.55
CA PHE A 54 -0.53 -4.27 -6.03
C PHE A 54 -1.63 -5.07 -6.74
N LEU A 55 -2.80 -5.21 -6.12
CA LEU A 55 -3.90 -6.02 -6.62
C LEU A 55 -4.48 -5.44 -7.92
N SER A 56 -4.61 -4.11 -7.99
CA SER A 56 -4.98 -3.40 -9.21
C SER A 56 -3.97 -3.64 -10.33
N MET A 57 -2.66 -3.58 -10.03
CA MET A 57 -1.63 -3.87 -11.03
C MET A 57 -1.59 -5.35 -11.41
N TYR A 58 -1.74 -6.27 -10.46
CA TYR A 58 -1.66 -7.72 -10.71
C TYR A 58 -2.84 -8.22 -11.56
N THR A 59 -4.04 -7.73 -11.27
CA THR A 59 -5.28 -8.18 -11.92
C THR A 59 -5.65 -7.39 -13.17
N ASN A 60 -4.78 -6.49 -13.63
CA ASN A 60 -5.06 -5.57 -14.73
C ASN A 60 -6.37 -4.77 -14.50
N GLY A 61 -6.51 -4.23 -13.29
CA GLY A 61 -7.62 -3.39 -12.87
C GLY A 61 -8.94 -4.10 -12.59
N LYS A 62 -9.00 -5.44 -12.69
CA LYS A 62 -10.23 -6.20 -12.41
C LYS A 62 -10.59 -6.21 -10.93
N VAL A 63 -9.59 -6.11 -10.06
CA VAL A 63 -9.75 -6.01 -8.61
C VAL A 63 -8.91 -4.84 -8.12
N THR A 64 -9.56 -3.85 -7.54
CA THR A 64 -8.93 -2.59 -7.12
C THR A 64 -8.72 -2.48 -5.62
N GLU A 65 -9.35 -3.35 -4.83
CA GLU A 65 -9.26 -3.33 -3.36
C GLU A 65 -9.28 -4.75 -2.76
N ASP A 66 -8.61 -4.93 -1.63
CA ASP A 66 -8.71 -6.15 -0.81
C ASP A 66 -9.79 -6.05 0.30
N LYS A 67 -10.46 -4.90 0.39
CA LYS A 67 -11.47 -4.51 1.39
C LYS A 67 -10.90 -4.26 2.80
N VAL A 68 -9.59 -4.10 2.91
CA VAL A 68 -8.87 -3.75 4.13
C VAL A 68 -8.16 -2.43 3.87
N GLY A 69 -8.83 -1.32 4.17
CA GLY A 69 -8.24 0.00 3.97
C GLY A 69 -7.02 0.27 4.87
N PRO A 70 -6.30 1.37 4.61
CA PRO A 70 -5.11 1.71 5.37
C PRO A 70 -5.46 2.03 6.83
N HIS A 71 -4.49 1.84 7.73
CA HIS A 71 -4.63 2.26 9.11
C HIS A 71 -4.90 3.77 9.19
N SER A 72 -6.03 4.12 9.82
CA SER A 72 -6.44 5.51 10.07
C SER A 72 -6.09 5.97 11.49
N ASP A 73 -5.50 5.09 12.30
CA ASP A 73 -5.30 5.25 13.74
C ASP A 73 -3.82 5.34 14.14
N LEU A 74 -2.90 5.44 13.17
CA LEU A 74 -1.46 5.57 13.44
C LEU A 74 -1.14 6.88 14.16
N LEU A 75 -0.22 6.83 15.13
CA LEU A 75 0.31 8.03 15.79
C LEU A 75 1.15 8.89 14.82
N ASP A 76 1.07 10.21 14.96
CA ASP A 76 1.85 11.17 14.16
C ASP A 76 3.34 11.24 14.50
N GLY A 77 3.75 10.56 15.58
CA GLY A 77 5.12 10.53 16.07
C GLY A 77 5.60 9.11 16.35
N PHE A 78 6.92 8.95 16.40
CA PHE A 78 7.56 7.67 16.72
C PHE A 78 6.93 7.05 17.99
N PRO A 79 6.51 5.76 17.97
CA PRO A 79 6.83 4.74 16.97
C PRO A 79 5.84 4.60 15.79
N TYR A 80 4.91 5.55 15.59
CA TYR A 80 3.90 5.55 14.52
C TYR A 80 2.97 4.33 14.51
N LEU A 81 2.68 3.77 15.70
CA LEU A 81 1.76 2.64 15.87
C LEU A 81 0.36 3.14 16.23
N GLY A 82 -0.69 2.44 15.79
CA GLY A 82 -2.04 2.69 16.28
C GLY A 82 -2.27 2.20 17.72
N PRO A 83 -3.30 2.70 18.41
CA PRO A 83 -3.68 2.20 19.73
C PRO A 83 -4.06 0.71 19.65
N PRO A 84 -3.82 -0.09 20.71
CA PRO A 84 -4.23 -1.49 20.71
C PRO A 84 -5.73 -1.67 20.48
N HIS A 85 -6.08 -2.52 19.52
CA HIS A 85 -7.48 -2.84 19.23
C HIS A 85 -8.06 -3.66 20.39
N GLY A 86 -9.21 -3.24 20.91
CA GLY A 86 -9.86 -3.88 22.06
C GLY A 86 -9.49 -3.32 23.43
N PHE A 87 -8.67 -2.26 23.50
CA PHE A 87 -8.50 -1.52 24.75
C PHE A 87 -9.65 -0.52 24.92
N THR A 88 -10.72 -0.93 25.59
CA THR A 88 -11.56 0.01 26.33
C THR A 88 -10.85 0.32 27.66
N PRO A 89 -10.35 1.54 27.89
CA PRO A 89 -9.86 1.92 29.20
C PRO A 89 -11.03 1.77 30.18
N LYS A 90 -10.88 0.88 31.17
CA LYS A 90 -11.87 0.73 32.23
C LYS A 90 -11.74 1.94 33.15
N GLY A 91 -12.52 2.99 32.87
CA GLY A 91 -12.74 4.12 33.77
C GLY A 91 -11.56 5.07 33.91
N ILE A 92 -11.38 5.98 32.95
CA ILE A 92 -11.09 7.36 33.34
C ILE A 92 -12.46 7.99 33.54
N LYS A 93 -12.94 8.00 34.78
CA LYS A 93 -13.97 8.96 35.14
C LYS A 93 -13.31 10.33 35.01
N GLU A 94 -13.76 11.12 34.05
CA GLU A 94 -13.63 12.56 34.13
C GLU A 94 -14.14 12.97 35.52
N ASN A 95 -13.25 13.48 36.35
CA ASN A 95 -13.60 14.24 37.54
C ASN A 95 -12.50 15.30 37.70
N LEU A 96 -12.95 16.54 37.54
CA LEU A 96 -12.47 17.77 38.20
C LEU A 96 -11.43 17.57 39.32
#